data_AF-Q8RCX6-F1
#
_entry.id   AF-Q8RCX6-F1
#
_cell.length_a   1.000
_cell.length_b   1.000
_cell.length_c   1.000
_cell.angle_alpha   90.00
_cell.angle_beta   90.00
_cell.angle_gamma   90.00
#
_symmetry.space_group_name_H-M   'P 1'
#
loop_
_entity.id
_entity.type
_entity.pdbx_description
1 polymer ?
#
loop_
_entity_poly.entity_id
_entity_poly.type
_entity_poly.pdbx_seq_one_letter_code
_entity_poly.pdbx_strand_id
1 'polypeptide(L)'
;MGNLDEIKKLMEELIKSEKNREMASKEMEEVLEKSISEIKNILLTIKKYIGSKNIKLRSYSGKIFEVGEGIVIFDKSIDEKIILKPDNNFYHYKVEGEELTATPIPDLKIHDYITYDTLFETVKNSLKRCIQKNEEEIRLYKSTVYKIDKYNKELEEILSLKKSVEGKMESDL
;
A
#
# COMPACT_ATOMS: atom_id res chain seq x y z
N MET A 1 59.30 15.83 -14.40
CA MET A 1 58.01 16.51 -14.63
C MET A 1 57.97 17.71 -13.70
N GLY A 2 57.61 18.89 -14.19
CA GLY A 2 57.55 20.09 -13.36
C GLY A 2 56.23 20.15 -12.59
N ASN A 3 56.23 20.78 -11.41
CA ASN A 3 55.04 20.93 -10.55
C ASN A 3 53.81 21.49 -11.29
N LEU A 4 54.04 22.29 -12.35
CA LEU A 4 52.99 22.90 -13.16
C LEU A 4 52.26 21.89 -14.07
N ASP A 5 52.96 20.87 -14.57
CA ASP A 5 52.34 19.78 -15.37
C ASP A 5 51.53 18.83 -14.48
N GLU A 6 51.97 18.64 -13.24
CA GLU A 6 51.25 17.85 -12.23
C GLU A 6 49.95 18.56 -11.82
N ILE A 7 49.99 19.87 -11.59
CA ILE A 7 48.78 20.68 -11.33
C ILE A 7 47.79 20.62 -12.50
N LYS A 8 48.27 20.68 -13.76
CA LYS A 8 47.40 20.54 -14.94
C LYS A 8 46.72 19.18 -14.99
N LYS A 9 47.44 18.09 -14.74
CA LYS A 9 46.86 16.75 -14.67
C LYS A 9 45.79 16.63 -13.58
N LEU A 10 46.06 17.17 -12.39
CA LEU A 10 45.09 17.17 -11.29
C LEU A 10 43.82 17.97 -11.64
N MET A 11 43.95 19.10 -12.35
CA MET A 11 42.79 19.85 -12.83
C MET A 11 41.99 19.07 -13.88
N GLU A 12 42.65 18.39 -14.82
CA GLU A 12 41.97 17.55 -15.81
C GLU A 12 41.24 16.37 -15.15
N GLU A 13 41.84 15.75 -14.14
CA GLU A 13 41.22 14.68 -13.36
C GLU A 13 40.01 15.19 -12.56
N LEU A 14 40.10 16.38 -11.96
CA LEU A 14 38.99 17.01 -11.25
C LEU A 14 37.81 17.26 -12.20
N ILE A 15 38.06 17.88 -13.36
CA ILE A 15 37.02 18.14 -14.37
C ILE A 15 36.36 16.83 -14.83
N LYS A 16 37.16 15.79 -15.07
CA LYS A 16 36.64 14.47 -15.46
C LYS A 16 35.79 13.85 -14.33
N SER A 17 36.24 13.96 -13.08
CA SER A 17 35.52 13.48 -11.91
C SER A 17 34.19 14.19 -11.72
N GLU A 18 34.15 15.52 -11.88
CA GLU A 18 32.92 16.31 -11.78
C GLU A 18 31.90 15.92 -12.86
N LYS A 19 32.37 15.74 -14.11
CA LYS A 19 31.51 15.26 -15.20
C LYS A 19 30.95 13.87 -14.95
N ASN A 20 31.79 12.95 -14.46
CA ASN A 20 31.34 11.60 -14.09
C ASN A 20 30.31 11.63 -12.96
N ARG A 21 30.52 12.49 -11.95
CA ARG A 21 29.56 12.69 -10.85
C ARG A 21 28.22 13.21 -11.37
N GLU A 22 28.24 14.18 -12.29
CA GLU A 22 27.01 14.73 -12.88
C GLU A 22 26.22 13.67 -13.66
N MET A 23 26.91 12.86 -14.48
CA MET A 23 26.28 11.76 -15.23
C MET A 23 25.68 10.71 -14.28
N ALA A 24 26.44 10.28 -13.27
CA ALA A 24 25.94 9.32 -12.28
C ALA A 24 24.74 9.85 -11.49
N SER A 25 24.72 11.15 -11.17
CA SER A 25 23.58 11.80 -10.52
C SER A 25 22.32 11.76 -11.40
N LYS A 26 22.46 12.06 -12.70
CA LYS A 26 21.34 12.01 -13.65
C LYS A 26 20.79 10.60 -13.84
N GLU A 27 21.67 9.62 -14.02
CA GLU A 27 21.27 8.20 -14.12
C GLU A 27 20.54 7.74 -12.85
N MET A 28 21.01 8.15 -11.68
CA MET A 28 20.35 7.85 -10.41
C MET A 28 18.95 8.48 -10.33
N GLU A 29 18.80 9.76 -10.67
CA GLU A 29 17.50 10.45 -10.67
C GLU A 29 16.49 9.74 -11.59
N GLU A 30 16.89 9.37 -12.81
CA GLU A 30 16.02 8.65 -13.77
C GLU A 30 15.56 7.29 -13.24
N VAL A 31 16.48 6.51 -12.65
CA VAL A 31 16.16 5.20 -12.07
C VAL A 31 15.21 5.35 -10.88
N LEU A 32 15.42 6.38 -10.05
CA LEU A 32 14.60 6.64 -8.88
C LEU A 32 13.18 7.07 -9.26
N GLU A 33 13.02 8.02 -10.18
CA GLU A 33 11.69 8.45 -10.65
C GLU A 33 10.89 7.28 -11.19
N LYS A 34 11.52 6.45 -12.03
CA LYS A 34 10.88 5.25 -12.58
C LYS A 34 10.45 4.28 -11.47
N SER A 35 11.36 4.00 -10.53
CA SER A 35 11.10 3.06 -9.43
C SER A 35 9.96 3.55 -8.53
N ILE A 36 9.94 4.83 -8.17
CA ILE A 36 8.89 5.43 -7.35
C ILE A 36 7.54 5.39 -8.07
N SER A 37 7.52 5.71 -9.36
CA SER A 37 6.32 5.63 -10.18
C SER A 37 5.74 4.21 -10.22
N GLU A 38 6.59 3.20 -10.44
CA GLU A 38 6.19 1.79 -10.40
C GLU A 38 5.65 1.39 -9.02
N ILE A 39 6.30 1.80 -7.93
CA ILE A 39 5.84 1.56 -6.55
C ILE A 39 4.45 2.13 -6.33
N LYS A 40 4.22 3.39 -6.72
CA LYS A 40 2.90 4.03 -6.58
C LYS A 40 1.83 3.27 -7.35
N ASN A 41 2.13 2.87 -8.59
CA ASN A 41 1.22 2.10 -9.42
C ASN A 41 0.85 0.75 -8.78
N ILE A 42 1.83 0.03 -8.21
CA ILE A 42 1.58 -1.22 -7.48
C ILE A 42 0.65 -0.96 -6.29
N LEU A 43 0.97 0.03 -5.46
CA LEU A 43 0.18 0.37 -4.28
C LEU A 43 -1.26 0.77 -4.63
N LEU A 44 -1.44 1.59 -5.66
CA LEU A 44 -2.76 2.00 -6.14
C LEU A 44 -3.56 0.83 -6.70
N THR A 45 -2.91 -0.11 -7.41
CA THR A 45 -3.56 -1.33 -7.92
C THR A 45 -4.15 -2.17 -6.78
N ILE A 46 -3.46 -2.24 -5.64
CA ILE A 46 -3.92 -2.97 -4.46
C ILE A 46 -4.68 -2.09 -3.45
N LYS A 47 -5.01 -0.83 -3.78
CA LYS A 47 -5.69 0.14 -2.90
C LYS A 47 -6.94 -0.43 -2.24
N LYS A 48 -7.74 -1.25 -2.95
CA LYS A 48 -8.97 -1.84 -2.38
C LYS A 48 -8.72 -2.73 -1.16
N TYR A 49 -7.51 -3.28 -1.02
CA TYR A 49 -7.14 -4.21 0.06
C TYR A 49 -6.42 -3.52 1.23
N ILE A 50 -5.65 -2.47 0.93
CA ILE A 50 -4.75 -1.81 1.91
C ILE A 50 -5.11 -0.35 2.20
N GLY A 51 -5.94 0.26 1.35
CA GLY A 51 -6.36 1.65 1.48
C GLY A 51 -7.31 1.84 2.66
N SER A 52 -7.19 2.99 3.30
CA SER A 52 -8.11 3.45 4.34
C SER A 52 -8.98 4.57 3.79
N LYS A 53 -10.28 4.56 4.14
CA LYS A 53 -11.24 5.60 3.74
C LYS A 53 -11.28 6.78 4.71
N ASN A 54 -10.84 6.59 5.95
CA ASN A 54 -10.88 7.61 6.98
C ASN A 54 -9.56 7.61 7.77
N ILE A 55 -8.51 8.13 7.13
CA ILE A 55 -7.23 8.32 7.79
C ILE A 55 -7.36 9.52 8.73
N LYS A 56 -6.90 9.36 9.97
CA LYS A 56 -6.96 10.39 11.01
C LYS A 56 -5.58 10.67 11.57
N LEU A 57 -5.32 11.94 11.86
CA LEU A 57 -4.23 12.39 12.71
C LEU A 57 -4.82 12.98 13.99
N ARG A 58 -4.03 12.99 15.06
CA ARG A 58 -4.43 13.51 16.36
C ARG A 58 -3.32 14.39 16.91
N SER A 59 -3.67 15.61 17.29
CA SER A 59 -2.79 16.47 18.09
C SER A 59 -2.55 15.91 19.49
N TYR A 60 -1.48 16.32 20.14
CA TYR A 60 -1.23 15.95 21.54
C TYR A 60 -2.26 16.53 22.53
N SER A 61 -3.01 17.57 22.14
CA SER A 61 -4.15 18.08 22.92
C SER A 61 -5.44 17.26 22.76
N GLY A 62 -5.43 16.25 21.88
CA GLY A 62 -6.56 15.32 21.68
C GLY A 62 -7.48 15.67 20.51
N LYS A 63 -7.31 16.82 19.86
CA LYS A 63 -8.04 17.20 18.65
C LYS A 63 -7.71 16.25 17.49
N ILE A 64 -8.74 15.80 16.78
CA ILE A 64 -8.65 14.83 15.69
C ILE A 64 -8.86 15.55 14.36
N PHE A 65 -8.01 15.24 13.38
CA PHE A 65 -8.08 15.74 12.02
C PHE A 65 -8.31 14.58 11.07
N GLU A 66 -9.34 14.69 10.23
CA GLU A 66 -9.63 13.69 9.20
C GLU A 66 -8.98 14.11 7.88
N VAL A 67 -8.20 13.20 7.32
CA VAL A 67 -7.44 13.42 6.10
C VAL A 67 -8.11 12.77 4.88
N GLY A 68 -9.18 12.02 5.10
CA GLY A 68 -9.91 11.28 4.07
C GLY A 68 -9.21 10.00 3.64
N GLU A 69 -9.35 9.64 2.35
CA GLU A 69 -8.89 8.35 1.84
C GLU A 69 -7.43 8.35 1.36
N GLY A 70 -6.80 7.18 1.39
CA GLY A 70 -5.45 6.97 0.86
C GLY A 70 -4.80 5.69 1.38
N ILE A 71 -3.52 5.53 1.06
CA ILE A 71 -2.67 4.43 1.58
C ILE A 71 -1.62 5.07 2.49
N VAL A 72 -1.58 4.67 3.76
CA VAL A 72 -0.56 5.14 4.71
C VAL A 72 0.75 4.44 4.39
N ILE A 73 1.74 5.21 3.95
CA ILE A 73 3.06 4.72 3.55
C ILE A 73 4.00 4.67 4.74
N PHE A 74 3.89 5.68 5.59
CA PHE A 74 4.69 5.82 6.79
C PHE A 74 3.86 6.43 7.90
N ASP A 75 3.99 5.83 9.07
CA ASP A 75 3.27 6.23 10.28
C ASP A 75 4.30 6.49 11.37
N LYS A 76 4.70 7.76 11.50
CA LYS A 76 5.77 8.15 12.41
C LYS A 76 5.26 8.31 13.84
N SER A 77 4.08 8.92 13.96
CA SER A 77 3.46 9.27 15.23
C SER A 77 1.96 9.55 15.05
N ILE A 78 1.26 9.83 16.15
CA ILE A 78 -0.18 10.14 16.13
C ILE A 78 -0.52 11.40 15.30
N ASP A 79 0.46 12.28 15.14
CA ASP A 79 0.38 13.61 14.54
C ASP A 79 1.20 13.77 13.26
N GLU A 80 1.84 12.71 12.74
CA GLU A 80 2.66 12.78 11.53
C GLU A 80 2.56 11.49 10.69
N LYS A 81 2.11 11.60 9.43
CA LYS A 81 1.95 10.49 8.49
C LYS A 81 2.33 10.88 7.07
N ILE A 82 2.79 9.91 6.28
CA ILE A 82 2.91 10.04 4.81
C ILE A 82 1.84 9.18 4.16
N ILE A 83 1.07 9.79 3.26
CA ILE A 83 -0.07 9.16 2.63
C ILE A 83 0.08 9.26 1.11
N LEU A 84 -0.02 8.12 0.42
CA LEU A 84 -0.25 8.09 -1.02
C LEU A 84 -1.73 8.30 -1.28
N LYS A 85 -2.04 9.38 -1.99
CA LYS A 85 -3.40 9.76 -2.33
C LYS A 85 -3.83 9.18 -3.69
N PRO A 86 -5.14 9.11 -3.96
CA PRO A 86 -5.68 8.57 -5.21
C PRO A 86 -5.27 9.37 -6.46
N ASP A 87 -4.85 10.61 -6.27
CA ASP A 87 -4.29 11.50 -7.29
C ASP A 87 -2.84 11.13 -7.68
N ASN A 88 -2.33 10.01 -7.16
CA ASN A 88 -0.98 9.49 -7.39
C ASN A 88 0.16 10.33 -6.77
N ASN A 89 -0.16 11.18 -5.79
CA ASN A 89 0.84 11.98 -5.09
C ASN A 89 1.02 11.53 -3.64
N PHE A 90 2.26 11.60 -3.16
CA PHE A 90 2.54 11.47 -1.73
C PHE A 90 2.29 12.81 -1.06
N TYR A 91 1.68 12.76 0.12
CA TYR A 91 1.49 13.93 0.97
C TYR A 91 2.06 13.64 2.35
N HIS A 92 2.85 14.58 2.84
CA HIS A 92 3.24 14.65 4.24
C HIS A 92 2.16 15.40 5.00
N TYR A 93 1.53 14.70 5.95
CA TYR A 93 0.56 15.29 6.85
C TYR A 93 1.18 15.41 8.23
N LYS A 94 1.13 16.61 8.80
CA LYS A 94 1.64 16.89 10.13
C LYS A 94 0.69 17.81 10.88
N VAL A 95 0.45 17.51 12.15
CA VAL A 95 -0.30 18.41 13.03
C VAL A 95 0.68 19.25 13.81
N GLU A 96 0.64 20.57 13.63
CA GLU A 96 1.47 21.51 14.38
C GLU A 96 0.54 22.38 15.24
N GLY A 97 0.61 22.17 16.56
CA GLY A 97 -0.34 22.76 17.50
C GLY A 97 -1.77 22.31 17.24
N GLU A 98 -2.60 23.21 16.73
CA GLU A 98 -4.02 23.01 16.46
C GLU A 98 -4.39 23.00 14.97
N GLU A 99 -3.39 22.95 14.10
CA GLU A 99 -3.53 23.00 12.65
C GLU A 99 -2.97 21.74 11.98
N LEU A 100 -3.65 21.27 10.94
CA LEU A 100 -3.17 20.20 10.07
C LEU A 100 -2.51 20.83 8.83
N THR A 101 -1.24 20.53 8.63
CA THR A 101 -0.52 20.85 7.39
C THR A 101 -0.49 19.64 6.47
N ALA A 102 -0.58 19.91 5.17
CA ALA A 102 -0.60 18.93 4.11
C ALA A 102 0.35 19.39 3.00
N THR A 103 1.50 18.75 2.88
CA THR A 103 2.54 19.15 1.93
C THR A 103 2.72 18.06 0.88
N PRO A 104 2.50 18.33 -0.42
CA PRO A 104 2.79 17.36 -1.46
C PRO A 104 4.30 17.10 -1.51
N ILE A 105 4.69 15.84 -1.61
CA ILE A 105 6.08 15.40 -1.69
C ILE A 105 6.38 15.03 -3.15
N PRO A 106 7.27 15.77 -3.84
CA PRO A 106 7.78 15.35 -5.15
C PRO A 106 8.49 14.00 -5.04
N ASP A 107 8.39 13.18 -6.09
CA ASP A 107 8.89 11.80 -6.08
C ASP A 107 10.37 11.74 -5.72
N LEU A 108 11.19 12.55 -6.38
CA LEU A 108 12.61 12.66 -6.09
C LEU A 108 12.94 13.12 -4.67
N LYS A 109 12.01 13.72 -3.94
CA LYS A 109 12.21 14.21 -2.56
C LYS A 109 11.65 13.27 -1.49
N ILE A 110 11.07 12.13 -1.86
CA ILE A 110 10.51 11.19 -0.89
C ILE A 110 11.58 10.67 0.10
N HIS A 111 12.84 10.62 -0.33
CA HIS A 111 13.98 10.18 0.47
C HIS A 111 14.29 11.10 1.65
N ASP A 112 13.88 12.38 1.60
CA ASP A 112 14.01 13.32 2.72
C ASP A 112 13.11 12.93 3.90
N TYR A 113 12.07 12.12 3.64
CA TYR A 113 11.08 11.72 4.63
C TYR A 113 11.18 10.24 5.02
N ILE A 114 11.45 9.36 4.05
CA ILE A 114 11.57 7.91 4.25
C ILE A 114 12.65 7.32 3.35
N THR A 115 13.39 6.33 3.86
CA THR A 115 14.37 5.62 3.03
C THR A 115 13.68 4.78 1.96
N TYR A 116 14.37 4.56 0.83
CA TYR A 116 13.88 3.69 -0.24
C TYR A 116 13.62 2.26 0.26
N ASP A 117 14.49 1.72 1.10
CA ASP A 117 14.28 0.39 1.71
C ASP A 117 12.96 0.32 2.50
N THR A 118 12.63 1.38 3.25
CA THR A 118 11.36 1.47 3.97
C THR A 118 10.18 1.48 3.00
N LEU A 119 10.27 2.23 1.92
CA LEU A 119 9.23 2.27 0.89
C LEU A 119 9.01 0.89 0.24
N PHE A 120 10.10 0.19 -0.12
CA PHE A 120 10.03 -1.17 -0.67
C PHE A 120 9.45 -2.18 0.34
N GLU A 121 9.86 -2.13 1.59
CA GLU A 121 9.29 -2.98 2.64
C GLU A 121 7.81 -2.67 2.87
N THR A 122 7.37 -1.42 2.78
CA THR A 122 5.95 -1.05 2.82
C THR A 122 5.16 -1.72 1.69
N VAL A 123 5.68 -1.72 0.46
CA VAL A 123 5.05 -2.42 -0.68
C VAL A 123 4.97 -3.92 -0.41
N LYS A 124 6.08 -4.54 -0.01
CA LYS A 124 6.16 -5.98 0.28
C LYS A 124 5.21 -6.41 1.40
N ASN A 125 5.15 -5.66 2.49
CA ASN A 125 4.25 -5.93 3.62
C ASN A 125 2.79 -5.73 3.22
N SER A 126 2.51 -4.74 2.38
CA SER A 126 1.17 -4.51 1.82
C SER A 126 0.72 -5.67 0.95
N LEU A 127 1.59 -6.19 0.08
CA LEU A 127 1.31 -7.37 -0.74
C LEU A 127 1.07 -8.62 0.12
N LYS A 128 1.90 -8.87 1.13
CA LYS A 128 1.69 -9.98 2.08
C LYS A 128 0.32 -9.91 2.75
N ARG A 129 -0.08 -8.73 3.26
CA ARG A 129 -1.40 -8.52 3.87
C ARG A 129 -2.53 -8.76 2.88
N CYS A 130 -2.37 -8.35 1.62
CA CYS A 130 -3.35 -8.60 0.56
C CYS A 130 -3.53 -10.10 0.30
N ILE A 131 -2.44 -10.85 0.21
CA ILE A 131 -2.48 -12.32 0.01
C ILE A 131 -3.20 -12.98 1.18
N GLN A 132 -2.83 -12.63 2.42
CA GLN A 132 -3.44 -13.19 3.63
C GLN A 132 -4.96 -12.95 3.69
N LYS A 133 -5.42 -11.72 3.38
CA LYS A 133 -6.85 -11.40 3.33
C LYS A 133 -7.59 -12.23 2.27
N ASN A 134 -7.01 -12.37 1.08
CA ASN A 134 -7.62 -13.16 0.01
C ASN A 134 -7.73 -14.64 0.41
N GLU A 135 -6.71 -15.21 1.05
CA GLU A 135 -6.75 -16.60 1.54
C GLU A 135 -7.82 -16.81 2.63
N GLU A 136 -7.98 -15.82 3.52
CA GLU A 136 -9.03 -15.83 4.53
C GLU A 136 -10.43 -15.79 3.90
N GLU A 137 -10.66 -14.90 2.92
CA GLU A 137 -11.91 -14.82 2.17
C GLU A 137 -12.22 -16.14 1.45
N ILE A 138 -11.24 -16.74 0.78
CA ILE A 138 -11.40 -18.05 0.11
C ILE A 138 -11.83 -19.12 1.12
N ARG A 139 -11.22 -19.13 2.31
CA ARG A 139 -11.56 -20.08 3.38
C ARG A 139 -13.00 -19.88 3.86
N LEU A 140 -13.42 -18.64 4.05
CA LEU A 140 -14.79 -18.29 4.43
C LEU A 140 -15.79 -18.76 3.37
N TYR A 141 -15.52 -18.50 2.08
CA TYR A 141 -16.38 -18.97 1.00
C TYR A 141 -16.52 -20.49 0.98
N LYS A 142 -15.41 -21.24 1.11
CA LYS A 142 -15.45 -22.70 1.19
C LYS A 142 -16.28 -23.20 2.38
N SER A 143 -16.15 -22.56 3.54
CA SER A 143 -16.95 -22.91 4.72
C SER A 143 -18.45 -22.65 4.50
N THR A 144 -18.79 -21.51 3.90
CA THR A 144 -20.17 -21.15 3.56
C THR A 144 -20.78 -22.13 2.57
N VAL A 145 -20.05 -22.51 1.52
CA VAL A 145 -20.49 -23.52 0.55
C VAL A 145 -20.78 -24.85 1.24
N TYR A 146 -19.91 -25.31 2.14
CA TYR A 146 -20.13 -26.54 2.89
C TYR A 146 -21.39 -26.48 3.77
N LYS A 147 -21.64 -25.35 4.44
CA LYS A 147 -22.87 -25.15 5.23
C LYS A 147 -24.12 -25.19 4.36
N ILE A 148 -24.09 -24.52 3.20
CA ILE A 148 -25.20 -24.52 2.25
C ILE A 148 -25.47 -25.93 1.73
N ASP A 149 -24.43 -26.68 1.35
CA ASP A 149 -24.56 -28.06 0.88
C ASP A 149 -25.19 -28.97 1.95
N LYS A 150 -24.78 -28.80 3.22
CA LYS A 150 -25.40 -29.50 4.35
C LYS A 150 -26.90 -29.17 4.47
N TYR A 151 -27.25 -27.89 4.46
CA TYR A 151 -28.66 -27.48 4.56
C TYR A 151 -29.50 -27.97 3.38
N ASN A 152 -28.94 -28.01 2.17
CA ASN A 152 -29.64 -28.55 1.00
C ASN A 152 -29.90 -30.05 1.15
N LYS A 153 -28.94 -30.83 1.64
CA LYS A 153 -29.14 -32.26 1.93
C LYS A 153 -30.23 -32.50 2.98
N GLU A 154 -30.22 -31.72 4.06
CA GLU A 154 -31.27 -31.78 5.09
C GLU A 154 -32.66 -31.44 4.50
N LEU A 155 -32.75 -30.44 3.62
CA LEU A 155 -33.99 -30.11 2.92
C LEU A 155 -34.45 -31.23 1.97
N GLU A 156 -33.53 -31.84 1.22
CA GLU A 156 -33.84 -32.99 0.35
C GLU A 156 -34.39 -34.17 1.15
N GLU A 157 -33.78 -34.47 2.30
CA GLU A 157 -34.27 -35.50 3.23
C GLU A 157 -35.69 -35.17 3.71
N ILE A 158 -35.95 -33.95 4.17
CA ILE A 158 -37.29 -33.50 4.60
C ILE A 158 -38.31 -33.62 3.46
N LEU A 159 -37.96 -33.19 2.25
CA LEU A 159 -38.84 -33.27 1.09
C LEU A 159 -39.13 -34.72 0.69
N SER A 160 -38.14 -35.62 0.81
CA SER A 160 -38.32 -37.05 0.56
C SER A 160 -39.23 -37.72 1.59
N LEU A 161 -39.08 -37.37 2.87
CA LEU A 161 -39.93 -37.82 3.96
C LEU A 161 -41.37 -37.34 3.73
N LYS A 162 -41.56 -36.07 3.38
CA LYS A 162 -42.88 -35.52 3.07
C LYS A 162 -43.59 -36.32 1.97
N LYS A 163 -42.92 -36.57 0.83
CA LYS A 163 -43.47 -37.39 -0.27
C LYS A 163 -43.84 -38.80 0.17
N SER A 164 -43.03 -39.40 1.05
CA SER A 164 -43.30 -40.76 1.57
C SER A 164 -44.53 -40.82 2.47
N VAL A 165 -44.83 -39.74 3.20
CA VAL A 165 -46.02 -39.62 4.06
C VAL A 165 -47.26 -39.38 3.20
N GLU A 166 -47.19 -38.47 2.23
CA GLU A 166 -48.30 -38.19 1.30
C GLU A 166 -48.71 -39.45 0.51
N GLY A 167 -47.74 -40.22 0.00
CA GLY A 167 -48.02 -41.47 -0.73
C GLY A 167 -48.60 -42.61 0.13
N LYS A 168 -48.38 -42.60 1.46
CA LYS A 168 -49.02 -43.56 2.39
C LYS A 168 -50.45 -43.16 2.73
N MET A 169 -50.74 -41.86 2.82
CA MET A 169 -52.09 -41.37 3.07
C MET A 169 -53.04 -41.58 1.88
N GLU A 170 -52.51 -41.59 0.65
CA GLU A 170 -53.29 -41.93 -0.55
C GLU A 170 -53.55 -43.44 -0.72
N SER A 171 -52.74 -44.32 -0.10
CA SER A 171 -52.95 -45.78 -0.16
C SER A 171 -53.91 -46.34 0.89
N ASP A 172 -54.22 -45.53 1.92
CA ASP A 172 -55.09 -45.89 3.04
C ASP A 172 -56.55 -45.38 2.87
N LEU A 173 -56.90 -44.85 1.68
CA LEU A 173 -58.23 -44.41 1.25
C LEU A 173 -58.79 -45.32 0.14
#